data_AF-A0A2D0LE45-F1
#
_entry.id   AF-A0A2D0LE45-F1
#
_cell.length_a   1.000
_cell.length_b   1.000
_cell.length_c   1.000
_cell.angle_alpha   90.00
_cell.angle_beta   90.00
_cell.angle_gamma   90.00
#
_symmetry.space_group_name_H-M   'P 1'
#
loop_
_entity.id
_entity.type
_entity.pdbx_description
1 polymer ?
#
loop_
_entity_poly.entity_id
_entity_poly.type
_entity_poly.pdbx_seq_one_letter_code
_entity_poly.pdbx_strand_id
1 'polypeptide(L)'
;MEKILPYPLPKYADLPKSTANWLPDRHRAALLIHDMQKYFVDFFEAETSPIKGVTGNICLLLSVARNLNIPVFYTAQPGSMTPEQRGLLKSIWGDGMKAIDEHREIIPLLTPSKNEIVLTR
;
A
#
# COMPACT_ATOMS: atom_id res chain seq x y z
N MET A 1 16.44 8.67 -2.39
CA MET A 1 15.42 8.71 -3.47
C MET A 1 14.80 10.09 -3.43
N GLU A 2 14.46 10.67 -4.58
CA GLU A 2 13.84 12.00 -4.66
C GLU A 2 12.35 11.95 -4.31
N LYS A 3 11.78 13.10 -3.95
CA LYS A 3 10.34 13.25 -3.76
C LYS A 3 9.61 13.04 -5.09
N ILE A 4 8.44 12.41 -5.02
CA ILE A 4 7.56 12.19 -6.17
C ILE A 4 6.74 13.46 -6.38
N LEU A 5 6.81 14.03 -7.59
CA LEU A 5 6.06 15.23 -7.93
C LEU A 5 4.54 14.94 -7.93
N PRO A 6 3.71 15.93 -7.55
CA PRO A 6 2.27 15.80 -7.60
C PRO A 6 1.75 15.48 -9.00
N TYR A 7 0.74 14.61 -9.06
CA TYR A 7 0.01 14.29 -10.28
C TYR A 7 -1.44 13.89 -9.95
N PRO A 8 -2.40 14.07 -10.86
CA PRO A 8 -3.79 13.70 -10.61
C PRO A 8 -3.98 12.18 -10.62
N LEU A 9 -4.87 11.68 -9.76
CA LEU A 9 -5.34 10.29 -9.90
C LEU A 9 -6.14 10.11 -11.20
N PRO A 10 -5.99 8.94 -11.86
CA PRO A 10 -6.75 8.65 -13.07
C PRO A 10 -8.25 8.58 -12.76
N LYS A 11 -9.06 9.07 -13.70
CA LYS A 11 -10.51 8.88 -13.71
C LYS A 11 -10.85 7.60 -14.46
N TYR A 12 -12.08 7.14 -14.30
CA TYR A 12 -12.59 5.98 -15.03
C TYR A 12 -12.40 6.09 -16.56
N ALA A 13 -12.57 7.29 -17.12
CA ALA A 13 -12.38 7.54 -18.55
C ALA A 13 -10.92 7.44 -19.02
N ASP A 14 -9.95 7.52 -18.10
CA ASP A 14 -8.52 7.42 -18.41
C ASP A 14 -8.02 5.97 -18.39
N LEU A 15 -8.85 5.03 -17.89
CA LEU A 15 -8.46 3.63 -17.75
C LEU A 15 -8.55 2.89 -19.10
N PRO A 16 -7.58 2.04 -19.44
CA PRO A 16 -7.68 1.19 -20.62
C PRO A 16 -8.82 0.19 -20.45
N LYS A 17 -9.46 -0.17 -21.57
CA LYS A 17 -10.50 -1.20 -21.56
C LYS A 17 -9.89 -2.54 -21.15
N SER A 18 -10.41 -3.15 -20.09
CA SER A 18 -10.03 -4.51 -19.69
C SER A 18 -10.37 -5.51 -20.79
N THR A 19 -9.45 -6.44 -21.06
CA THR A 19 -9.69 -7.60 -21.91
C THR A 19 -10.36 -8.74 -21.15
N ALA A 20 -10.23 -8.76 -19.82
CA ALA A 20 -10.91 -9.70 -18.94
C ALA A 20 -12.28 -9.14 -18.51
N ASN A 21 -13.28 -10.02 -18.46
CA ASN A 21 -14.63 -9.72 -17.98
C ASN A 21 -14.85 -10.19 -16.52
N TRP A 22 -13.81 -10.14 -15.69
CA TRP A 22 -13.93 -10.53 -14.29
C TRP A 22 -14.68 -9.45 -13.50
N LEU A 23 -15.65 -9.90 -12.71
CA LEU A 23 -16.35 -9.06 -11.75
C LEU A 23 -15.93 -9.49 -10.34
N PRO A 24 -15.60 -8.53 -9.45
CA PRO A 24 -15.31 -8.86 -8.06
C PRO A 24 -16.49 -9.57 -7.41
N ASP A 25 -16.21 -10.72 -6.81
CA ASP A 25 -17.15 -11.50 -6.03
C ASP A 25 -16.64 -11.53 -4.59
N ARG A 26 -17.44 -11.00 -3.65
CA ARG A 26 -17.04 -10.88 -2.24
C ARG A 26 -16.66 -12.22 -1.60
N HIS A 27 -17.21 -13.34 -2.11
CA HIS A 27 -16.92 -14.67 -1.57
C HIS A 27 -15.64 -15.29 -2.15
N ARG A 28 -15.04 -14.65 -3.16
CA ARG A 28 -13.83 -15.11 -3.86
C ARG A 28 -12.73 -14.05 -3.93
N ALA A 29 -12.96 -12.89 -3.31
CA ALA A 29 -12.03 -11.78 -3.30
C ALA A 29 -11.35 -11.63 -1.94
N ALA A 30 -10.20 -10.99 -1.94
CA ALA A 30 -9.54 -10.43 -0.77
C ALA A 30 -9.04 -9.02 -1.13
N LEU A 31 -8.96 -8.15 -0.13
CA LEU A 31 -8.35 -6.83 -0.27
C LEU A 31 -6.90 -6.89 0.22
N LEU A 32 -5.95 -6.48 -0.63
CA LEU A 32 -4.55 -6.33 -0.26
C LEU A 32 -4.18 -4.85 -0.19
N ILE A 33 -3.78 -4.39 0.99
CA ILE A 33 -3.20 -3.06 1.21
C ILE A 33 -1.69 -3.18 1.11
N HIS A 34 -1.17 -2.76 -0.03
CA HIS A 34 0.19 -3.07 -0.41
C HIS A 34 1.17 -1.94 -0.02
N ASP A 35 2.11 -2.23 0.88
CA ASP A 35 3.25 -1.36 1.25
C ASP A 35 2.87 0.07 1.64
N MET A 36 1.72 0.26 2.29
CA MET A 36 1.28 1.57 2.81
C MET A 36 1.99 1.98 4.11
N GLN A 37 3.29 1.67 4.20
CA GLN A 37 4.16 2.05 5.30
C GLN A 37 4.61 3.51 5.15
N LYS A 38 4.82 4.20 6.29
CA LYS A 38 5.28 5.60 6.33
C LYS A 38 6.47 5.85 5.40
N TYR A 39 7.48 4.98 5.42
CA TYR A 39 8.66 5.10 4.56
C TYR A 39 8.33 5.29 3.06
N PHE A 40 7.36 4.55 2.53
CA PHE A 40 6.98 4.65 1.12
C PHE A 40 6.07 5.83 0.85
N VAL A 41 5.15 6.09 1.77
CA VAL A 41 4.19 7.20 1.68
C VAL A 41 4.91 8.55 1.77
N ASP A 42 5.98 8.63 2.55
CA ASP A 42 6.77 9.85 2.76
C ASP A 42 7.56 10.29 1.52
N PHE A 43 7.59 9.51 0.43
CA PHE A 43 8.11 10.01 -0.84
C PHE A 43 7.13 10.96 -1.55
N PHE A 44 5.86 10.98 -1.15
CA PHE A 44 4.87 11.93 -1.63
C PHE A 44 4.83 13.20 -0.76
N GLU A 45 4.28 14.28 -1.30
CA GLU A 45 3.95 15.47 -0.52
C GLU A 45 2.63 15.24 0.24
N ALA A 46 2.65 15.41 1.57
CA ALA A 46 1.51 15.12 2.43
C ALA A 46 0.29 15.97 2.05
N GLU A 47 -0.92 15.42 2.22
CA GLU A 47 -2.19 16.12 1.94
C GLU A 47 -2.36 16.64 0.50
N THR A 48 -1.51 16.21 -0.44
CA THR A 48 -1.61 16.55 -1.87
C THR A 48 -1.93 15.33 -2.73
N SER A 49 -2.26 15.58 -4.00
CA SER A 49 -2.42 14.52 -4.98
C SER A 49 -1.04 13.92 -5.33
N PRO A 50 -0.91 12.58 -5.46
CA PRO A 50 -1.99 11.59 -5.43
C PRO A 50 -2.35 11.11 -4.03
N ILE A 51 -1.44 11.26 -3.05
CA ILE A 51 -1.45 10.44 -1.84
C ILE A 51 -2.70 10.64 -0.99
N LYS A 52 -3.21 11.87 -0.89
CA LYS A 52 -4.47 12.17 -0.20
C LYS A 52 -5.66 11.42 -0.79
N GLY A 53 -5.73 11.36 -2.12
CA GLY A 53 -6.80 10.64 -2.81
C GLY A 53 -6.64 9.13 -2.69
N VAL A 54 -5.40 8.63 -2.77
CA VAL A 54 -5.09 7.20 -2.60
C VAL A 54 -5.52 6.71 -1.22
N THR A 55 -5.09 7.40 -0.16
CA THR A 55 -5.42 7.01 1.22
C THR A 55 -6.92 7.08 1.47
N GLY A 56 -7.61 8.13 0.99
CA GLY A 56 -9.07 8.24 1.06
C GLY A 56 -9.78 7.08 0.37
N ASN A 57 -9.38 6.71 -0.85
CA ASN A 57 -9.97 5.59 -1.59
C ASN A 57 -9.71 4.24 -0.90
N ILE A 58 -8.52 4.04 -0.31
CA ILE A 58 -8.24 2.84 0.45
C ILE A 58 -9.12 2.76 1.70
N CYS A 59 -9.34 3.86 2.43
CA CYS A 59 -10.27 3.88 3.57
C CYS A 59 -11.70 3.46 3.18
N LEU A 60 -12.17 3.90 2.01
CA LEU A 60 -13.47 3.48 1.47
C LEU A 60 -13.49 1.97 1.16
N LEU A 61 -12.45 1.45 0.50
CA LEU A 61 -12.33 0.03 0.19
C LEU A 61 -12.24 -0.84 1.45
N LEU A 62 -11.48 -0.40 2.47
CA LEU A 62 -11.41 -1.07 3.77
C LEU A 62 -12.78 -1.13 4.43
N SER A 63 -13.52 -0.03 4.41
CA SER A 63 -14.88 0.03 4.98
C SER A 63 -15.80 -0.98 4.28
N VAL A 64 -15.77 -1.03 2.95
CA VAL A 64 -16.54 -2.01 2.16
C VAL A 64 -16.11 -3.44 2.48
N ALA A 65 -14.81 -3.72 2.48
CA ALA A 65 -14.28 -5.05 2.73
C ALA A 65 -14.71 -5.58 4.10
N ARG A 66 -14.55 -4.76 5.15
CA ARG A 66 -14.96 -5.10 6.53
C ARG A 66 -16.47 -5.34 6.62
N ASN A 67 -17.28 -4.46 6.03
CA ASN A 67 -18.75 -4.60 6.05
C ASN A 67 -19.24 -5.84 5.30
N LEU A 68 -18.54 -6.26 4.25
CA LEU A 68 -18.90 -7.41 3.44
C LEU A 68 -18.18 -8.72 3.85
N ASN A 69 -17.39 -8.68 4.93
CA ASN A 69 -16.55 -9.79 5.39
C ASN A 69 -15.56 -10.31 4.33
N ILE A 70 -15.05 -9.40 3.50
CA ILE A 70 -13.95 -9.69 2.57
C ILE A 70 -12.65 -9.69 3.38
N PRO A 71 -11.80 -10.74 3.28
CA PRO A 71 -10.51 -10.77 3.96
C PRO A 71 -9.63 -9.58 3.59
N VAL A 72 -8.98 -8.98 4.60
CA VAL A 72 -8.05 -7.87 4.41
C VAL A 72 -6.64 -8.32 4.81
N PHE A 73 -5.71 -8.12 3.89
CA PHE A 73 -4.29 -8.37 4.07
C PHE A 73 -3.50 -7.07 3.88
N TYR A 74 -2.36 -7.00 4.53
CA TYR A 74 -1.38 -5.94 4.38
C TYR A 74 -0.04 -6.56 4.01
N THR A 75 0.77 -5.86 3.22
CA THR A 75 2.21 -6.14 3.15
C THR A 75 3.00 -5.05 3.86
N ALA A 76 4.07 -5.47 4.53
CA ALA A 76 5.02 -4.56 5.14
C ALA A 76 6.44 -5.15 5.03
N GLN A 77 7.39 -4.35 4.57
CA GLN A 77 8.79 -4.71 4.64
C GLN A 77 9.25 -4.66 6.11
N PRO A 78 10.11 -5.62 6.53
CA PRO A 78 10.58 -5.72 7.91
C PRO A 78 11.56 -4.60 8.31
N GLY A 79 12.09 -3.84 7.35
CA GLY A 79 13.13 -2.84 7.58
C GLY A 79 14.46 -3.43 8.05
N SER A 80 15.54 -2.66 7.91
CA SER A 80 16.91 -3.05 8.28
C SER A 80 17.28 -4.47 7.82
N MET A 81 16.89 -4.83 6.59
CA MET A 81 17.20 -6.13 6.01
C MET A 81 18.72 -6.36 6.02
N THR A 82 19.15 -7.56 6.39
CA THR A 82 20.58 -7.94 6.25
C THR A 82 20.99 -7.92 4.78
N PRO A 83 22.29 -7.89 4.45
CA PRO A 83 22.74 -8.00 3.06
C PRO A 83 22.16 -9.22 2.32
N GLU A 84 21.99 -10.35 3.00
CA GLU A 84 21.42 -11.58 2.46
C GLU A 84 19.93 -11.47 2.19
N GLN A 85 19.18 -10.84 3.12
CA GLN A 85 17.75 -10.57 2.93
C GLN A 85 17.51 -9.51 1.84
N ARG A 86 18.36 -8.49 1.78
CA ARG A 86 18.24 -7.37 0.82
C ARG A 86 18.64 -7.81 -0.59
N GLY A 87 19.70 -8.62 -0.72
CA GLY A 87 20.17 -9.18 -1.97
C GLY A 87 20.27 -8.15 -3.10
N LEU A 88 19.70 -8.49 -4.26
CA LEU A 88 19.71 -7.64 -5.46
C LEU A 88 18.87 -6.36 -5.33
N LEU A 89 18.03 -6.22 -4.30
CA LEU A 89 17.34 -4.95 -4.07
C LEU A 89 18.34 -3.83 -3.76
N LYS A 90 19.48 -4.16 -3.14
CA LYS A 90 20.49 -3.17 -2.75
C LYS A 90 21.08 -2.44 -3.94
N SER A 91 21.32 -3.12 -5.06
CA SER A 91 21.91 -2.49 -6.24
C SER A 91 20.98 -1.50 -6.94
N ILE A 92 19.67 -1.63 -6.75
CA ILE A 92 18.66 -0.76 -7.39
C ILE A 92 18.18 0.32 -6.40
N TRP A 93 17.93 -0.06 -5.15
CA TRP A 93 17.21 0.75 -4.17
C TRP A 93 18.03 1.09 -2.92
N GLY A 94 19.31 0.68 -2.86
CA GLY A 94 20.16 0.83 -1.68
C GLY A 94 19.67 0.00 -0.48
N ASP A 95 20.10 0.40 0.71
CA ASP A 95 19.82 -0.31 1.96
C ASP A 95 18.32 -0.33 2.33
N GLY A 96 17.53 0.58 1.76
CA GLY A 96 16.09 0.66 1.98
C GLY A 96 15.71 1.26 3.33
N MET A 97 14.55 0.84 3.83
CA MET A 97 14.01 1.37 5.08
C MET A 97 14.71 0.77 6.30
N LYS A 98 14.85 1.56 7.36
CA LYS A 98 15.25 1.10 8.70
C LYS A 98 14.08 0.44 9.44
N ALA A 99 14.37 -0.49 10.35
CA ALA A 99 13.41 -1.10 11.27
C ALA A 99 13.06 -0.18 12.45
N ILE A 100 12.58 1.02 12.15
CA ILE A 100 12.07 2.01 13.11
C ILE A 100 10.61 2.32 12.77
N ASP A 101 9.84 2.77 13.76
CA ASP A 101 8.39 2.98 13.62
C ASP A 101 8.07 4.04 12.57
N GLU A 102 8.89 5.09 12.47
CA GLU A 102 8.76 6.15 11.46
C GLU A 102 8.86 5.62 10.02
N HIS A 103 9.44 4.43 9.83
CA HIS A 103 9.54 3.81 8.53
C HIS A 103 8.56 2.65 8.35
N ARG A 104 8.50 1.75 9.33
CA ARG A 104 7.82 0.46 9.20
C ARG A 104 6.31 0.53 9.41
N GLU A 105 5.83 1.48 10.19
CA GLU A 105 4.40 1.49 10.51
C GLU A 105 3.58 1.74 9.25
N ILE A 106 2.50 0.97 9.10
CA ILE A 106 1.41 1.34 8.19
C ILE A 106 0.88 2.69 8.65
N ILE A 107 0.60 3.59 7.70
CA ILE A 107 0.17 4.95 8.04
C ILE A 107 -1.08 4.94 8.96
N PRO A 108 -1.21 5.88 9.91
CA PRO A 108 -2.26 5.82 10.93
C PRO A 108 -3.69 5.65 10.39
N LEU A 109 -4.00 6.31 9.26
CA LEU A 109 -5.31 6.22 8.60
C LEU A 109 -5.67 4.81 8.14
N LEU A 110 -4.67 3.96 7.90
CA LEU A 110 -4.83 2.61 7.36
C LEU A 110 -4.43 1.52 8.36
N THR A 111 -4.34 1.86 9.64
CA THR A 111 -3.96 0.94 10.71
C THR A 111 -4.73 -0.39 10.62
N PRO A 112 -4.05 -1.54 10.55
CA PRO A 112 -4.70 -2.84 10.54
C PRO A 112 -5.52 -3.07 11.81
N SER A 113 -6.69 -3.66 11.66
CA SER A 113 -7.49 -4.16 12.79
C SER A 113 -6.91 -5.46 13.32
N LYS A 114 -7.24 -5.82 14.57
CA LYS A 114 -6.71 -7.01 15.26
C LYS A 114 -6.85 -8.34 14.49
N ASN A 115 -7.89 -8.46 13.65
CA ASN A 115 -8.18 -9.68 12.89
C ASN A 115 -7.65 -9.64 11.45
N GLU A 116 -6.98 -8.56 11.05
CA GLU A 116 -6.41 -8.41 9.71
C GLU A 116 -4.94 -8.85 9.73
N ILE A 117 -4.47 -9.39 8.61
CA ILE A 117 -3.17 -10.08 8.55
C ILE A 117 -2.14 -9.17 7.90
N VAL A 118 -1.01 -8.96 8.58
CA VAL A 118 0.17 -8.27 8.01
C VAL A 118 1.20 -9.32 7.61
N LEU A 119 1.45 -9.41 6.30
CA LEU A 119 2.44 -10.29 5.70
C LEU A 119 3.77 -9.55 5.56
N THR A 120 4.86 -10.22 5.89
CA THR A 120 6.21 -9.71 5.60
C THR A 120 6.45 -9.78 4.10
N ARG A 121 6.89 -8.67 3.51
CA ARG A 121 7.35 -8.57 2.11
C ARG A 121 8.85 -8.42 2.02
#